data_AF-A0A2E6T5W8-F1
#
_entry.id   AF-A0A2E6T5W8-F1
#
_cell.length_a   1.000
_cell.length_b   1.000
_cell.length_c   1.000
_cell.angle_alpha   90.00
_cell.angle_beta   90.00
_cell.angle_gamma   90.00
#
_symmetry.space_group_name_H-M   'P 1'
#
loop_
_entity.id
_entity.type
_entity.pdbx_description
1 polymer ?
#
loop_
_entity_poly.entity_id
_entity_poly.type
_entity_poly.pdbx_seq_one_letter_code
_entity_poly.pdbx_strand_id
1 'polypeptide(L)'
;WRLNIPIVSWLWLRGKCKQCTEPISPRYLGVELLTGIAFLSTWLTFGEQTTSGVLLAVTWGFVLSGLIVATFIDFEHFIIPDQITLGGVAAGFLISAALPALNDVDKPTDSLMISGLGILVGAGSVFAVLQLGKLLFGKFRMTLEEGKSVTFTESALYLPEEVVPYEEIFFRNSDTIRLHAKRLELIDRCYTDINIALSPKQLLIGEESFHPDTVSFLKAETNELVIPREAMGFGDVKFMAAIGAFVGWQGALFSLMASAVVGAVVGVMLIAIGRRDWSARLPYGPYISLAAVIWIFFRKPILATWLPPEL
;
A
#
# COMPACT_ATOMS: atom_id res chain seq x y z
N TRP A 1 -20.21 -24.07 18.18
CA TRP A 1 -19.58 -23.20 19.20
C TRP A 1 -18.16 -23.63 19.55
N ARG A 2 -17.88 -24.89 19.93
CA ARG A 2 -16.50 -25.34 20.27
C ARG A 2 -15.44 -25.22 19.16
N LEU A 3 -15.84 -25.14 17.89
CA LEU A 3 -14.94 -24.99 16.73
C LEU A 3 -14.75 -23.54 16.25
N ASN A 4 -15.30 -22.55 16.96
CA ASN A 4 -15.23 -21.13 16.58
C ASN A 4 -14.14 -20.36 17.32
N ILE A 5 -13.33 -21.03 18.16
CA ILE A 5 -12.15 -20.44 18.80
C ILE A 5 -10.95 -20.95 18.02
N PRO A 6 -10.46 -20.23 17.00
CA PRO A 6 -9.74 -20.92 15.94
C PRO A 6 -8.33 -21.34 16.35
N ILE A 7 -7.62 -20.64 17.24
CA ILE A 7 -6.41 -21.17 17.92
C ILE A 7 -6.67 -22.52 18.60
N VAL A 8 -7.69 -22.58 19.45
CA VAL A 8 -8.01 -23.80 20.23
C VAL A 8 -8.50 -24.91 19.30
N SER A 9 -9.27 -24.54 18.28
CA SER A 9 -9.81 -25.47 17.29
C SER A 9 -8.72 -26.01 16.38
N TRP A 10 -7.77 -25.18 15.97
CA TRP A 10 -6.62 -25.56 15.15
C TRP A 10 -5.69 -26.50 15.91
N LEU A 11 -5.38 -26.20 17.17
CA LEU A 11 -4.58 -27.08 18.04
C LEU A 11 -5.27 -28.43 18.28
N TRP A 12 -6.56 -28.42 18.56
CA TRP A 12 -7.35 -29.65 18.78
C TRP A 12 -7.44 -30.49 17.50
N LEU A 13 -7.67 -29.86 16.36
CA LEU A 13 -7.78 -30.54 15.07
C LEU A 13 -6.42 -30.82 14.40
N ARG A 14 -5.29 -30.49 15.06
CA ARG A 14 -3.92 -30.64 14.55
C ARG A 14 -3.76 -30.02 13.16
N GLY A 15 -4.35 -28.84 12.96
CA GLY A 15 -4.30 -28.10 11.71
C GLY A 15 -5.03 -28.75 10.53
N LYS A 16 -6.00 -29.63 10.76
CA LYS A 16 -6.83 -30.22 9.70
C LYS A 16 -8.31 -29.87 9.88
N CYS A 17 -9.03 -29.66 8.79
CA CYS A 17 -10.47 -29.48 8.87
C CYS A 17 -11.16 -30.76 9.40
N LYS A 18 -12.10 -30.62 10.33
CA LYS A 18 -12.83 -31.76 10.92
C LYS A 18 -13.63 -32.57 9.88
N GLN A 19 -14.09 -31.92 8.81
CA GLN A 19 -15.07 -32.48 7.90
C GLN A 19 -14.47 -32.93 6.55
N CYS A 20 -13.49 -32.19 6.03
CA CYS A 20 -12.82 -32.50 4.76
C CYS A 20 -11.34 -32.89 4.91
N THR A 21 -10.77 -32.90 6.12
CA THR A 21 -9.35 -33.24 6.41
C THR A 21 -8.28 -32.38 5.74
N GLU A 22 -8.69 -31.36 4.98
CA GLU A 22 -7.79 -30.40 4.33
C GLU A 22 -6.95 -29.63 5.38
N PRO A 23 -5.64 -29.38 5.14
CA PRO A 23 -4.82 -28.58 6.02
C PRO A 23 -5.32 -27.14 6.15
N ILE A 24 -5.42 -26.66 7.38
CA ILE A 24 -5.73 -25.26 7.70
C ILE A 24 -4.42 -24.51 7.80
N SER A 25 -4.26 -23.45 6.99
CA SER A 25 -3.05 -22.64 6.97
C SER A 25 -2.68 -22.12 8.38
N PRO A 26 -1.41 -22.26 8.82
CA PRO A 26 -0.94 -21.73 10.10
C PRO A 26 -1.00 -20.19 10.17
N ARG A 27 -1.22 -19.52 9.03
CA ARG A 27 -1.47 -18.07 8.96
C ARG A 27 -2.58 -17.63 9.91
N TYR A 28 -3.70 -18.34 9.93
CA TYR A 28 -4.86 -17.99 10.78
C TYR A 28 -4.50 -18.03 12.27
N LEU A 29 -3.74 -19.04 12.68
CA LEU A 29 -3.21 -19.15 14.04
C LEU A 29 -2.32 -17.94 14.39
N GLY A 30 -1.44 -17.55 13.46
CA GLY A 30 -0.55 -16.40 13.63
C GLY A 30 -1.31 -15.08 13.76
N VAL A 31 -2.30 -14.82 12.90
CA VAL A 31 -3.14 -13.61 12.92
C VAL A 31 -3.93 -13.50 14.22
N GLU A 32 -4.48 -14.60 14.71
CA GLU A 32 -5.25 -14.61 15.96
C GLU A 32 -4.37 -14.41 17.19
N LEU A 33 -3.22 -15.09 17.23
CA LEU A 33 -2.27 -14.90 18.32
C LEU A 33 -1.76 -13.45 18.33
N LEU A 34 -1.45 -12.89 17.16
CA LEU A 34 -1.04 -11.50 17.03
C LEU A 34 -2.13 -10.53 17.50
N THR A 35 -3.39 -10.75 17.10
CA THR A 35 -4.53 -9.94 17.55
C THR A 35 -4.74 -10.05 19.07
N GLY A 36 -4.62 -11.25 19.63
CA GLY A 36 -4.71 -11.47 21.07
C GLY A 36 -3.60 -10.76 21.85
N ILE A 37 -2.36 -10.83 21.37
CA ILE A 37 -1.22 -10.11 21.94
C ILE A 37 -1.42 -8.60 21.81
N ALA A 38 -1.94 -8.12 20.67
CA ALA A 38 -2.22 -6.71 20.45
C ALA A 38 -3.23 -6.18 21.47
N PHE A 39 -4.36 -6.89 21.66
CA PHE A 39 -5.39 -6.50 22.62
C PHE A 39 -4.89 -6.55 24.06
N LEU A 40 -4.11 -7.59 24.40
CA LEU A 40 -3.48 -7.67 25.72
C LEU A 40 -2.52 -6.49 25.94
N SER A 41 -1.70 -6.15 24.94
CA SER A 41 -0.74 -5.06 25.01
C SER A 41 -1.43 -3.71 25.18
N THR A 42 -2.51 -3.45 24.43
CA THR A 42 -3.28 -2.21 24.59
C THR A 42 -3.95 -2.12 25.96
N TRP A 43 -4.48 -3.24 26.46
CA TRP A 43 -5.05 -3.27 27.80
C TRP A 43 -4.01 -2.99 28.90
N LEU A 44 -2.84 -3.63 28.83
CA LEU A 44 -1.78 -3.43 29.82
C LEU A 44 -1.17 -2.03 29.77
N THR A 45 -1.17 -1.37 28.61
CA THR A 45 -0.55 -0.05 28.44
C THR A 45 -1.52 1.10 28.71
N PHE A 46 -2.79 0.97 28.30
CA PHE A 46 -3.77 2.06 28.34
C PHE A 46 -4.98 1.79 29.24
N GLY A 47 -5.22 0.53 29.63
CA GLY A 47 -6.41 0.08 30.35
C GLY A 47 -6.41 0.40 31.85
N GLU A 48 -6.11 1.64 32.21
CA GLU A 48 -6.32 2.14 33.57
C GLU A 48 -7.79 1.99 33.98
N GLN A 49 -8.07 1.81 35.29
CA GLN A 49 -9.44 1.65 35.83
C GLN A 49 -10.22 2.98 35.85
N THR A 50 -10.19 3.70 34.73
CA THR A 50 -10.93 4.93 34.45
C THR A 50 -11.70 4.75 33.15
N THR A 51 -12.81 5.49 32.97
CA THR A 51 -13.60 5.43 31.73
C THR A 51 -12.74 5.78 30.51
N SER A 52 -11.88 6.79 30.61
CA SER A 52 -10.96 7.18 29.53
C SER A 52 -9.91 6.11 29.24
N GLY A 53 -9.31 5.50 30.27
CA GLY A 53 -8.33 4.42 30.09
C GLY A 53 -8.90 3.21 29.36
N VAL A 54 -10.09 2.75 29.77
CA VAL A 54 -10.80 1.65 29.11
C VAL A 54 -11.13 2.01 27.66
N LEU A 55 -11.65 3.21 27.39
CA LEU A 55 -11.96 3.66 26.03
C LEU A 55 -10.70 3.78 25.15
N LEU A 56 -9.56 4.19 25.72
CA LEU A 56 -8.28 4.21 25.01
C LEU A 56 -7.80 2.80 24.65
N ALA A 57 -7.84 1.87 25.60
CA ALA A 57 -7.44 0.48 25.35
C ALA A 57 -8.29 -0.18 24.25
N VAL A 58 -9.61 0.06 24.26
CA VAL A 58 -10.54 -0.42 23.23
C VAL A 58 -10.27 0.26 21.89
N THR A 59 -10.06 1.58 21.87
CA THR A 59 -9.77 2.34 20.65
C THR A 59 -8.48 1.84 20.00
N TRP A 60 -7.40 1.72 20.77
CA TRP A 60 -6.13 1.20 20.24
C TRP A 60 -6.24 -0.27 19.85
N GLY A 61 -7.02 -1.09 20.55
CA GLY A 61 -7.33 -2.46 20.13
C GLY A 61 -7.99 -2.49 18.75
N PHE A 62 -9.00 -1.64 18.53
CA PHE A 62 -9.66 -1.50 17.22
C PHE A 62 -8.68 -1.05 16.13
N VAL A 63 -7.86 -0.03 16.39
CA VAL A 63 -6.84 0.47 15.45
C VAL A 63 -5.84 -0.63 15.11
N LEU A 64 -5.27 -1.33 16.11
CA LEU A 64 -4.30 -2.41 15.89
C LEU A 64 -4.91 -3.56 15.08
N SER A 65 -6.17 -3.93 15.34
CA SER A 65 -6.88 -4.91 14.50
C SER A 65 -6.99 -4.43 13.06
N GLY A 66 -7.30 -3.15 12.83
CA GLY A 66 -7.33 -2.56 11.49
C GLY A 66 -5.98 -2.59 10.79
N LEU A 67 -4.89 -2.27 11.50
CA LEU A 67 -3.52 -2.33 10.99
C LEU A 67 -3.10 -3.77 10.63
N ILE A 68 -3.44 -4.75 11.47
CA ILE A 68 -3.19 -6.16 11.21
C ILE A 68 -3.92 -6.59 9.93
N VAL A 69 -5.23 -6.31 9.84
CA VAL A 69 -6.02 -6.67 8.66
C VAL A 69 -5.46 -6.00 7.39
N ALA A 70 -5.15 -4.69 7.45
CA ALA A 70 -4.54 -3.97 6.34
C ALA A 70 -3.20 -4.58 5.91
N THR A 71 -2.36 -4.95 6.88
CA THR A 71 -1.04 -5.56 6.63
C THR A 71 -1.16 -6.87 5.86
N PHE A 72 -2.06 -7.77 6.27
CA PHE A 72 -2.24 -9.07 5.60
C PHE A 72 -2.91 -8.93 4.23
N ILE A 73 -3.87 -8.01 4.08
CA ILE A 73 -4.49 -7.76 2.77
C ILE A 73 -3.44 -7.17 1.80
N ASP A 74 -2.64 -6.21 2.25
CA ASP A 74 -1.60 -5.59 1.42
C ASP A 74 -0.51 -6.59 1.02
N PHE A 75 -0.07 -7.47 1.94
CA PHE A 75 0.89 -8.53 1.61
C PHE A 75 0.41 -9.48 0.51
N GLU A 76 -0.89 -9.73 0.42
CA GLU A 76 -1.46 -10.70 -0.51
C GLU A 76 -1.93 -10.06 -1.82
N HIS A 77 -2.46 -8.84 -1.75
CA HIS A 77 -3.17 -8.22 -2.86
C HIS A 77 -2.61 -6.85 -3.27
N PHE A 78 -1.60 -6.31 -2.57
CA PHE A 78 -1.03 -4.98 -2.82
C PHE A 78 -2.07 -3.84 -2.81
N ILE A 79 -3.16 -4.02 -2.05
CA ILE A 79 -4.25 -3.06 -1.91
C ILE A 79 -4.62 -2.87 -0.44
N ILE A 80 -5.03 -1.65 -0.09
CA ILE A 80 -5.60 -1.34 1.22
C ILE A 80 -7.06 -0.91 1.03
N PRO A 81 -8.05 -1.66 1.56
CA PRO A 81 -9.46 -1.39 1.34
C PRO A 81 -9.92 -0.01 1.84
N ASP A 82 -10.81 0.63 1.09
CA ASP A 82 -11.37 1.95 1.43
C ASP A 82 -12.15 1.94 2.76
N GLN A 83 -12.71 0.79 3.14
CA GLN A 83 -13.37 0.61 4.43
C GLN A 83 -12.40 0.77 5.61
N ILE A 84 -11.14 0.38 5.44
CA ILE A 84 -10.11 0.54 6.47
C ILE A 84 -9.52 1.95 6.39
N THR A 85 -9.28 2.47 5.19
CA THR A 85 -8.64 3.79 5.03
C THR A 85 -9.62 4.93 5.29
N LEU A 86 -10.62 5.15 4.43
CA LEU A 86 -11.60 6.23 4.58
C LEU A 86 -12.48 6.02 5.82
N GLY A 87 -12.85 4.76 6.10
CA GLY A 87 -13.54 4.43 7.35
C GLY A 87 -12.69 4.73 8.58
N GLY A 88 -11.38 4.46 8.52
CA GLY A 88 -10.42 4.81 9.56
C GLY A 88 -10.25 6.32 9.75
N VAL A 89 -10.21 7.11 8.67
CA VAL A 89 -10.20 8.58 8.74
C VAL A 89 -11.43 9.10 9.49
N ALA A 90 -12.61 8.64 9.09
CA ALA A 90 -13.86 9.04 9.72
C ALA A 90 -13.90 8.62 11.20
N ALA A 91 -13.54 7.37 11.49
CA ALA A 91 -13.50 6.85 12.86
C ALA A 91 -12.49 7.63 13.73
N GLY A 92 -11.27 7.86 13.24
CA GLY A 92 -10.23 8.58 13.97
C GLY A 92 -10.63 10.02 14.29
N PHE A 93 -11.26 10.71 13.33
CA PHE A 93 -11.75 12.07 13.55
C PHE A 93 -12.91 12.12 14.57
N LEU A 94 -13.90 11.23 14.44
CA LEU A 94 -15.03 11.16 15.37
C LEU A 94 -14.62 10.72 16.77
N ILE A 95 -13.72 9.74 16.88
CA ILE A 95 -13.19 9.27 18.17
C ILE A 95 -12.34 10.36 18.81
N SER A 96 -11.54 11.10 18.03
CA SER A 96 -10.78 12.24 18.57
C SER A 96 -11.68 13.32 19.18
N ALA A 97 -12.86 13.54 18.60
CA ALA A 97 -13.86 14.45 19.19
C ALA A 97 -14.43 13.91 20.51
N ALA A 98 -14.70 12.61 20.60
CA ALA A 98 -15.33 11.98 21.75
C ALA A 98 -14.34 11.63 22.89
N LEU A 99 -13.06 11.42 22.55
CA LEU A 99 -12.02 10.96 23.46
C LEU A 99 -10.75 11.83 23.28
N PRO A 100 -10.71 13.04 23.86
CA PRO A 100 -9.55 13.95 23.76
C PRO A 100 -8.23 13.32 24.27
N ALA A 101 -8.35 12.43 25.26
CA ALA A 101 -7.23 11.67 25.82
C ALA A 101 -6.47 10.83 24.78
N LEU A 102 -7.05 10.56 23.60
CA LEU A 102 -6.36 9.88 22.50
C LEU A 102 -5.06 10.61 22.11
N ASN A 103 -5.15 11.94 22.09
CA ASN A 103 -4.10 12.86 21.66
C ASN A 103 -3.38 13.54 22.85
N ASP A 104 -3.50 12.99 24.07
CA ASP A 104 -2.92 13.57 25.30
C ASP A 104 -3.37 15.02 25.58
N VAL A 105 -4.60 15.37 25.23
CA VAL A 105 -5.20 16.70 25.48
C VAL A 105 -6.53 16.59 26.22
N ASP A 106 -6.91 17.65 26.93
CA ASP A 106 -8.16 17.68 27.70
C ASP A 106 -9.37 18.15 26.87
N LYS A 107 -9.15 19.01 25.87
CA LYS A 107 -10.23 19.65 25.11
C LYS A 107 -10.53 18.91 23.80
N PRO A 108 -11.81 18.64 23.49
CA PRO A 108 -12.21 18.08 22.20
C PRO A 108 -11.78 18.91 20.99
N THR A 109 -11.76 20.23 21.11
CA THR A 109 -11.32 21.14 20.04
C THR A 109 -9.88 20.89 19.66
N ASP A 110 -9.02 20.74 20.65
CA ASP A 110 -7.57 20.58 20.45
C ASP A 110 -7.29 19.19 19.87
N SER A 111 -8.01 18.17 20.36
CA SER A 111 -7.95 16.81 19.82
C SER A 111 -8.41 16.74 18.35
N LEU A 112 -9.49 17.43 18.00
CA LEU A 112 -9.98 17.55 16.63
C LEU A 112 -8.98 18.26 15.71
N MET A 113 -8.34 19.34 16.21
CA MET A 113 -7.29 20.02 15.46
C MET A 113 -6.08 19.11 15.22
N ILE A 114 -5.64 18.37 16.23
CA ILE A 114 -4.52 17.41 16.11
C ILE A 114 -4.86 16.30 15.11
N SER A 115 -6.07 15.75 15.18
CA SER A 115 -6.56 14.71 14.25
C SER A 115 -6.67 15.25 12.83
N GLY A 116 -7.27 16.43 12.63
CA GLY A 116 -7.40 17.08 11.32
C GLY A 116 -6.04 17.41 10.69
N LEU A 117 -5.11 17.95 11.48
CA LEU A 117 -3.72 18.14 11.05
C LEU A 117 -3.04 16.80 10.75
N GLY A 118 -3.32 15.76 11.53
CA GLY A 118 -2.82 14.41 11.28
C GLY A 118 -3.29 13.84 9.95
N ILE A 119 -4.57 14.01 9.60
CA ILE A 119 -5.11 13.63 8.29
C ILE A 119 -4.40 14.38 7.17
N LEU A 120 -4.30 15.70 7.29
CA LEU A 120 -3.69 16.55 6.26
C LEU A 120 -2.20 16.26 6.08
N VAL A 121 -1.45 16.13 7.17
CA VAL A 121 -0.02 15.86 7.14
C VAL A 121 0.24 14.43 6.68
N GLY A 122 -0.54 13.45 7.15
CA GLY A 122 -0.45 12.06 6.72
C GLY A 122 -0.71 11.90 5.22
N ALA A 123 -1.86 12.38 4.73
CA ALA A 123 -2.17 12.34 3.31
C ALA A 123 -1.19 13.17 2.48
N GLY A 124 -0.93 14.40 2.91
CA GLY A 124 -0.13 15.38 2.19
C GLY A 124 1.34 14.95 2.05
N SER A 125 1.93 14.35 3.09
CA SER A 125 3.32 13.91 3.06
C SER A 125 3.54 12.74 2.09
N VAL A 126 2.72 11.68 2.17
CA VAL A 126 2.80 10.56 1.23
C VAL A 126 2.48 11.03 -0.19
N PHE A 127 1.46 11.87 -0.36
CA PHE A 127 1.13 12.44 -1.66
C PHE A 127 2.28 13.28 -2.23
N ALA A 128 2.97 14.06 -1.41
CA ALA A 128 4.15 14.82 -1.83
C ALA A 128 5.29 13.88 -2.29
N VAL A 129 5.55 12.81 -1.54
CA VAL A 129 6.53 11.77 -1.95
C VAL A 129 6.13 11.15 -3.29
N LEU A 130 4.85 10.84 -3.50
CA LEU A 130 4.35 10.33 -4.78
C LEU A 130 4.58 11.31 -5.93
N GLN A 131 4.30 12.60 -5.72
CA GLN A 131 4.48 13.62 -6.75
C GLN A 131 5.95 13.88 -7.06
N LEU A 132 6.80 13.92 -6.03
CA LEU A 132 8.26 14.01 -6.20
C LEU A 132 8.79 12.78 -6.94
N GLY A 133 8.34 11.58 -6.58
CA GLY A 133 8.70 10.34 -7.27
C GLY A 133 8.31 10.37 -8.75
N LYS A 134 7.11 10.88 -9.07
CA LYS A 134 6.68 11.08 -10.46
C LYS A 134 7.52 12.11 -11.20
N LEU A 135 7.87 13.21 -10.55
CA LEU A 135 8.71 14.25 -11.16
C LEU A 135 10.11 13.70 -11.47
N LEU A 136 10.67 12.89 -10.57
CA LEU A 136 12.03 12.34 -10.69
C LEU A 136 12.10 11.11 -11.61
N PHE A 137 11.09 10.24 -11.61
CA PHE A 137 11.15 8.90 -12.25
C PHE A 137 9.96 8.58 -13.17
N GLY A 138 9.10 9.56 -13.50
CA GLY A 138 7.78 9.32 -14.10
C GLY A 138 7.73 8.69 -15.49
N LYS A 139 8.87 8.42 -16.13
CA LYS A 139 8.94 7.69 -17.41
C LYS A 139 10.12 6.73 -17.38
N PHE A 140 9.85 5.44 -17.55
CA PHE A 140 10.88 4.44 -17.78
C PHE A 140 11.08 4.29 -19.29
N ARG A 141 12.30 4.53 -19.77
CA ARG A 141 12.69 4.32 -21.18
C ARG A 141 13.47 3.03 -21.26
N MET A 142 12.97 2.06 -22.03
CA MET A 142 13.67 0.83 -22.33
C MET A 142 14.19 0.90 -23.75
N THR A 143 15.51 0.77 -23.90
CA THR A 143 16.16 0.63 -25.21
C THR A 143 16.17 -0.84 -25.60
N LEU A 144 15.57 -1.16 -26.73
CA LEU A 144 15.55 -2.51 -27.31
C LEU A 144 16.69 -2.66 -28.30
N GLU A 145 17.31 -3.85 -28.35
CA GLU A 145 18.31 -4.18 -29.39
C GLU A 145 17.66 -4.16 -30.78
N GLU A 146 18.42 -3.77 -31.81
CA GLU A 146 17.89 -3.69 -33.17
C GLU A 146 17.32 -5.03 -33.66
N GLY A 147 16.09 -4.99 -34.17
CA GLY A 147 15.38 -6.15 -34.71
C GLY A 147 14.50 -6.90 -33.70
N LYS A 148 14.49 -6.52 -32.42
CA LYS A 148 13.54 -7.06 -31.44
C LYS A 148 12.19 -6.34 -31.54
N SER A 149 11.11 -7.12 -31.49
CA SER A 149 9.73 -6.62 -31.55
C SER A 149 9.04 -6.76 -30.20
N VAL A 150 8.20 -5.79 -29.84
CA VAL A 150 7.25 -5.88 -28.73
C VAL A 150 5.86 -6.24 -29.25
N THR A 151 5.16 -7.10 -28.53
CA THR A 151 3.81 -7.54 -28.90
C THR A 151 2.82 -7.15 -27.82
N PHE A 152 1.76 -6.47 -28.24
CA PHE A 152 0.63 -6.04 -27.42
C PHE A 152 -0.54 -6.99 -27.70
N THR A 153 -1.11 -7.52 -26.64
CA THR A 153 -2.27 -8.42 -26.66
C THR A 153 -3.39 -7.80 -25.86
N GLU A 154 -4.54 -8.47 -25.72
CA GLU A 154 -5.67 -7.95 -24.94
C GLU A 154 -5.37 -7.75 -23.45
N SER A 155 -4.44 -8.51 -22.87
CA SER A 155 -4.20 -8.55 -21.42
C SER A 155 -2.74 -8.29 -20.99
N ALA A 156 -1.78 -8.36 -21.92
CA ALA A 156 -0.37 -8.25 -21.58
C ALA A 156 0.50 -7.65 -22.70
N LEU A 157 1.63 -7.08 -22.27
CA LEU A 157 2.75 -6.67 -23.10
C LEU A 157 3.83 -7.74 -23.08
N TYR A 158 4.15 -8.30 -24.25
CA TYR A 158 5.24 -9.24 -24.44
C TYR A 158 6.50 -8.48 -24.85
N LEU A 159 7.44 -8.41 -23.92
CA LEU A 159 8.80 -7.93 -24.15
C LEU A 159 9.69 -9.12 -24.56
N PRO A 160 10.86 -8.88 -25.16
CA PRO A 160 11.73 -9.97 -25.61
C PRO A 160 12.22 -10.90 -24.49
N GLU A 161 12.29 -10.41 -23.25
CA GLU A 161 12.84 -11.13 -22.10
C GLU A 161 11.78 -11.49 -21.04
N GLU A 162 10.61 -10.83 -21.06
CA GLU A 162 9.56 -11.01 -20.06
C GLU A 162 8.17 -10.70 -20.61
N VAL A 163 7.14 -11.17 -19.91
CA VAL A 163 5.73 -10.85 -20.22
C VAL A 163 5.18 -10.05 -19.05
N VAL A 164 4.69 -8.86 -19.34
CA VAL A 164 4.19 -7.91 -18.33
C VAL A 164 2.68 -7.73 -18.50
N PRO A 165 1.85 -8.18 -17.55
CA PRO A 165 0.40 -7.95 -17.58
C PRO A 165 0.06 -6.46 -17.60
N TYR A 166 -1.03 -6.09 -18.27
CA TYR A 166 -1.50 -4.70 -18.32
C TYR A 166 -1.90 -4.14 -16.98
N GLU A 167 -2.37 -4.97 -16.05
CA GLU A 167 -2.64 -4.58 -14.67
C GLU A 167 -1.38 -4.06 -13.94
N GLU A 168 -0.19 -4.47 -14.41
CA GLU A 168 1.07 -3.97 -13.87
C GLU A 168 1.55 -2.67 -14.52
N ILE A 169 1.05 -2.33 -15.71
CA ILE A 169 1.47 -1.14 -16.47
C ILE A 169 0.46 0.00 -16.33
N PHE A 170 -0.84 -0.32 -16.39
CA PHE A 170 -1.95 0.62 -16.42
C PHE A 170 -2.71 0.64 -15.10
N PHE A 171 -2.20 1.39 -14.14
CA PHE A 171 -2.88 1.61 -12.86
C PHE A 171 -4.00 2.66 -12.97
N ARG A 172 -3.82 3.61 -13.90
CA ARG A 172 -4.78 4.68 -14.17
C ARG A 172 -5.26 4.60 -15.60
N ASN A 173 -6.48 5.09 -15.79
CA ASN A 173 -7.03 5.38 -17.11
C ASN A 173 -6.21 6.42 -17.92
N SER A 174 -5.26 7.13 -17.29
CA SER A 174 -4.38 8.10 -17.94
C SER A 174 -3.00 7.55 -18.30
N ASP A 175 -2.65 6.34 -17.85
CA ASP A 175 -1.34 5.76 -18.10
C ASP A 175 -1.23 5.43 -19.59
N THR A 176 -0.13 5.82 -20.22
CA THR A 176 0.05 5.69 -21.68
C THR A 176 1.44 5.20 -22.00
N ILE A 177 1.53 4.00 -22.59
CA ILE A 177 2.75 3.48 -23.21
C ILE A 177 2.96 4.25 -24.51
N ARG A 178 4.16 4.76 -24.74
CA ARG A 178 4.51 5.47 -25.98
C ARG A 178 5.73 4.84 -26.61
N LEU A 179 5.69 4.64 -27.91
CA LEU A 179 6.84 4.15 -28.68
C LEU A 179 6.78 4.65 -30.11
N HIS A 180 7.93 4.68 -30.76
CA HIS A 180 8.05 4.95 -32.17
C HIS A 180 8.34 3.65 -32.92
N ALA A 181 7.38 3.16 -33.69
CA ALA A 181 7.49 1.90 -34.40
C ALA A 181 8.11 2.13 -35.79
N LYS A 182 9.25 1.48 -36.06
CA LYS A 182 9.82 1.37 -37.41
C LYS A 182 8.85 0.59 -38.31
N ARG A 183 8.30 -0.48 -37.76
CA ARG A 183 7.28 -1.32 -38.39
C ARG A 183 6.23 -1.70 -37.36
N LEU A 184 4.96 -1.56 -37.73
CA LEU A 184 3.81 -1.88 -36.91
C LEU A 184 2.90 -2.83 -37.70
N GLU A 185 2.68 -4.04 -37.16
CA GLU A 185 1.81 -5.05 -37.74
C GLU A 185 0.54 -5.21 -36.88
N LEU A 186 -0.61 -5.04 -37.52
CA LEU A 186 -1.92 -5.42 -37.02
C LEU A 186 -2.40 -6.64 -37.81
N ILE A 187 -3.54 -7.20 -37.42
CA ILE A 187 -4.12 -8.38 -38.08
C ILE A 187 -4.45 -8.11 -39.55
N ASP A 188 -4.94 -6.91 -39.88
CA ASP A 188 -5.47 -6.55 -41.20
C ASP A 188 -4.59 -5.57 -41.99
N ARG A 189 -3.61 -4.93 -41.34
CA ARG A 189 -2.81 -3.85 -41.93
C ARG A 189 -1.42 -3.72 -41.33
N CYS A 190 -0.53 -3.03 -42.04
CA CYS A 190 0.81 -2.72 -41.59
C CYS A 190 1.08 -1.22 -41.77
N TYR A 191 1.70 -0.60 -40.76
CA TYR A 191 2.20 0.77 -40.81
C TYR A 191 3.73 0.76 -40.69
N THR A 192 4.37 1.80 -41.21
CA THR A 192 5.83 1.99 -41.14
C THR A 192 6.11 3.38 -40.62
N ASP A 193 7.14 3.52 -39.79
CA ASP A 193 7.65 4.80 -39.28
C ASP A 193 6.55 5.65 -38.61
N ILE A 194 5.92 5.10 -37.57
CA ILE A 194 4.74 5.71 -36.93
C ILE A 194 4.84 5.74 -35.41
N ASN A 195 4.33 6.83 -34.83
CA ASN A 195 4.19 6.95 -33.38
C ASN A 195 2.96 6.20 -32.89
N ILE A 196 3.13 5.47 -31.79
CA ILE A 196 2.06 4.71 -31.15
C ILE A 196 1.95 5.16 -29.70
N ALA A 197 0.72 5.38 -29.25
CA ALA A 197 0.42 5.62 -27.86
C ALA A 197 -0.76 4.73 -27.42
N LEU A 198 -0.50 3.80 -26.50
CA LEU A 198 -1.52 2.89 -25.97
C LEU A 198 -1.86 3.28 -24.53
N SER A 199 -3.14 3.51 -24.27
CA SER A 199 -3.73 3.72 -22.95
C SER A 199 -4.93 2.77 -22.76
N PRO A 200 -5.46 2.59 -21.54
CA PRO A 200 -6.65 1.75 -21.31
C PRO A 200 -7.89 2.20 -22.08
N LYS A 201 -7.98 3.49 -22.43
CA LYS A 201 -9.15 4.07 -23.09
C LYS A 201 -9.01 4.16 -24.60
N GLN A 202 -7.78 4.28 -25.09
CA GLN A 202 -7.49 4.70 -26.45
C GLN A 202 -6.13 4.18 -26.90
N LEU A 203 -6.10 3.67 -28.14
CA LEU A 203 -4.90 3.36 -28.91
C LEU A 203 -4.78 4.40 -30.03
N LEU A 204 -3.70 5.18 -30.02
CA LEU A 204 -3.37 6.13 -31.08
C LEU A 204 -2.27 5.53 -31.96
N ILE A 205 -2.51 5.51 -33.26
CA ILE A 205 -1.54 5.11 -34.29
C ILE A 205 -1.40 6.30 -35.24
N GLY A 206 -0.34 7.08 -35.10
CA GLY A 206 -0.20 8.36 -35.80
C GLY A 206 -1.30 9.34 -35.39
N GLU A 207 -2.15 9.72 -36.35
CA GLU A 207 -3.32 10.59 -36.13
C GLU A 207 -4.63 9.79 -35.95
N GLU A 208 -4.60 8.48 -36.21
CA GLU A 208 -5.77 7.62 -36.11
C GLU A 208 -5.99 7.16 -34.65
N SER A 209 -7.25 7.14 -34.23
CA SER A 209 -7.66 6.75 -32.88
C SER A 209 -8.53 5.50 -32.94
N PHE A 210 -8.13 4.49 -32.17
CA PHE A 210 -8.82 3.22 -32.03
C PHE A 210 -9.17 2.95 -30.56
N HIS A 211 -10.20 2.13 -30.34
CA HIS A 211 -10.45 1.55 -29.03
C HIS A 211 -9.54 0.32 -28.83
N PRO A 212 -8.79 0.21 -27.73
CA PRO A 212 -7.88 -0.91 -27.49
C PRO A 212 -8.55 -2.28 -27.67
N ASP A 213 -9.78 -2.43 -27.16
CA ASP A 213 -10.56 -3.69 -27.23
C ASP A 213 -10.88 -4.15 -28.66
N THR A 214 -10.78 -3.26 -29.65
CA THR A 214 -11.00 -3.60 -31.07
C THR A 214 -9.75 -4.16 -31.76
N VAL A 215 -8.59 -4.05 -31.12
CA VAL A 215 -7.30 -4.50 -31.65
C VAL A 215 -6.76 -5.62 -30.77
N SER A 216 -7.04 -6.86 -31.15
CA SER A 216 -6.65 -8.03 -30.36
C SER A 216 -5.16 -8.38 -30.44
N PHE A 217 -4.47 -7.90 -31.47
CA PHE A 217 -3.04 -8.14 -31.67
C PHE A 217 -2.37 -6.95 -32.35
N LEU A 218 -1.26 -6.51 -31.77
CA LEU A 218 -0.42 -5.46 -32.32
C LEU A 218 1.05 -5.78 -32.06
N LYS A 219 1.86 -5.85 -33.11
CA LYS A 219 3.30 -6.12 -33.02
C LYS A 219 4.08 -4.93 -33.54
N ALA A 220 4.99 -4.39 -32.74
CA ALA A 220 5.77 -3.21 -33.08
C ALA A 220 7.27 -3.50 -32.99
N GLU A 221 8.00 -3.20 -34.06
CA GLU A 221 9.46 -3.13 -34.06
C GLU A 221 9.88 -1.72 -33.67
N THR A 222 10.57 -1.57 -32.53
CA THR A 222 10.96 -0.27 -32.00
C THR A 222 12.30 -0.34 -31.29
N ASN A 223 13.05 0.75 -31.34
CA ASN A 223 14.32 0.90 -30.62
C ASN A 223 14.11 1.45 -29.20
N GLU A 224 12.99 2.15 -28.95
CA GLU A 224 12.72 2.80 -27.67
C GLU A 224 11.25 2.63 -27.27
N LEU A 225 11.04 2.10 -26.06
CA LEU A 225 9.72 1.95 -25.45
C LEU A 225 9.65 2.79 -24.18
N VAL A 226 8.67 3.69 -24.10
CA VAL A 226 8.42 4.52 -22.93
C VAL A 226 7.21 3.97 -22.18
N ILE A 227 7.46 3.36 -21.02
CA ILE A 227 6.41 2.82 -20.14
C ILE A 227 6.18 3.80 -18.98
N PRO A 228 4.91 4.15 -18.67
CA PRO A 228 4.60 4.92 -17.47
C PRO A 228 4.97 4.10 -16.23
N ARG A 229 5.73 4.67 -15.30
CA ARG A 229 6.10 4.01 -14.04
C ARG A 229 5.36 4.71 -12.91
N GLU A 230 4.42 4.03 -12.26
CA GLU A 230 3.92 4.50 -10.97
C GLU A 230 4.96 4.20 -9.90
N ALA A 231 5.24 5.21 -9.08
CA ALA A 231 6.14 5.08 -7.95
C ALA A 231 5.51 4.24 -6.83
N MET A 232 4.17 4.34 -6.63
CA MET A 232 3.42 3.73 -5.52
C MET A 232 1.91 4.07 -5.61
N GLY A 233 1.06 3.21 -5.02
CA GLY A 233 -0.40 3.31 -5.10
C GLY A 233 -1.02 4.37 -4.19
N PHE A 234 -2.22 4.85 -4.55
CA PHE A 234 -2.95 5.86 -3.75
C PHE A 234 -3.52 5.29 -2.43
N GLY A 235 -3.52 3.97 -2.25
CA GLY A 235 -3.94 3.30 -1.01
C GLY A 235 -3.14 3.77 0.20
N ASP A 236 -1.82 3.90 0.07
CA ASP A 236 -0.93 4.33 1.15
C ASP A 236 -1.19 5.78 1.60
N VAL A 237 -1.61 6.65 0.68
CA VAL A 237 -2.00 8.05 1.00
C VAL A 237 -3.22 8.04 1.91
N LYS A 238 -4.27 7.30 1.53
CA LYS A 238 -5.48 7.19 2.34
C LYS A 238 -5.20 6.50 3.67
N PHE A 239 -4.31 5.51 3.67
CA PHE A 239 -3.95 4.78 4.88
C PHE A 239 -3.16 5.64 5.87
N MET A 240 -2.20 6.43 5.39
CA MET A 240 -1.47 7.38 6.23
C MET A 240 -2.41 8.50 6.75
N ALA A 241 -3.39 8.92 5.96
CA ALA A 241 -4.43 9.83 6.43
C ALA A 241 -5.25 9.22 7.58
N ALA A 242 -5.62 7.94 7.46
CA ALA A 242 -6.35 7.20 8.49
C ALA A 242 -5.54 7.08 9.77
N ILE A 243 -4.26 6.69 9.68
CA ILE A 243 -3.35 6.62 10.82
C ILE A 243 -3.22 8.00 11.46
N GLY A 244 -2.95 9.04 10.66
CA GLY A 244 -2.83 10.42 11.13
C GLY A 244 -4.07 10.92 11.88
N ALA A 245 -5.27 10.46 11.50
CA ALA A 245 -6.51 10.78 12.23
C ALA A 245 -6.50 10.29 13.68
N PHE A 246 -5.79 9.20 14.00
CA PHE A 246 -5.68 8.65 15.34
C PHE A 246 -4.42 9.11 16.09
N VAL A 247 -3.28 9.19 15.41
CA VAL A 247 -1.98 9.44 16.06
C VAL A 247 -1.53 10.90 16.02
N GLY A 248 -2.28 11.75 15.32
CA GLY A 248 -1.95 13.16 15.10
C GLY A 248 -0.86 13.37 14.05
N TRP A 249 -0.50 14.64 13.83
CA TRP A 249 0.47 15.02 12.80
C TRP A 249 1.90 14.58 13.13
N GLN A 250 2.30 14.59 14.40
CA GLN A 250 3.62 14.11 14.80
C GLN A 250 3.76 12.61 14.53
N GLY A 251 2.72 11.85 14.88
CA GLY A 251 2.71 10.41 14.65
C GLY A 251 2.65 10.05 13.17
N ALA A 252 1.96 10.84 12.35
CA ALA A 252 1.94 10.66 10.90
C ALA A 252 3.34 10.85 10.29
N LEU A 253 4.04 11.93 10.65
CA LEU A 253 5.42 12.19 10.17
C LEU A 253 6.41 11.13 10.66
N PHE A 254 6.33 10.76 11.94
CA PHE A 254 7.13 9.67 12.49
C PHE A 254 6.89 8.37 11.73
N SER A 255 5.61 8.03 11.51
CA SER A 255 5.23 6.78 10.84
C SER A 255 5.77 6.73 9.42
N LEU A 256 5.71 7.84 8.67
CA LEU A 256 6.31 7.95 7.35
C LEU A 256 7.83 7.70 7.37
N MET A 257 8.54 8.39 8.26
CA MET A 257 10.00 8.31 8.29
C MET A 257 10.48 6.92 8.78
N ALA A 258 9.88 6.41 9.85
CA ALA A 258 10.22 5.11 10.41
C ALA A 258 9.87 3.97 9.44
N SER A 259 8.73 4.05 8.75
CA SER A 259 8.37 3.04 7.74
C SER A 259 9.33 3.06 6.53
N ALA A 260 9.79 4.24 6.09
CA ALA A 260 10.81 4.34 5.05
C ALA A 260 12.14 3.69 5.49
N VAL A 261 12.58 3.90 6.73
CA VAL A 261 13.79 3.27 7.29
C VAL A 261 13.63 1.75 7.36
N VAL A 262 12.53 1.26 7.95
CA VAL A 262 12.27 -0.18 8.06
C VAL A 262 12.19 -0.83 6.67
N GLY A 263 11.44 -0.22 5.75
CA GLY A 263 11.29 -0.71 4.38
C GLY A 263 12.62 -0.76 3.64
N ALA A 264 13.48 0.25 3.80
CA ALA A 264 14.82 0.27 3.21
C ALA A 264 15.72 -0.84 3.77
N VAL A 265 15.73 -1.02 5.10
CA VAL A 265 16.52 -2.08 5.75
C VAL A 265 16.07 -3.47 5.28
N VAL A 266 14.76 -3.72 5.29
CA VAL A 266 14.20 -5.01 4.85
C VAL A 266 14.46 -5.24 3.36
N GLY A 267 14.26 -4.22 2.52
CA GLY A 267 14.51 -4.30 1.09
C GLY A 267 15.97 -4.63 0.76
N VAL A 268 16.92 -3.88 1.35
CA VAL A 268 18.36 -4.12 1.17
C VAL A 268 18.75 -5.51 1.67
N MET A 269 18.23 -5.94 2.82
CA MET A 269 18.51 -7.27 3.37
C MET A 269 18.00 -8.39 2.45
N LEU A 270 16.80 -8.26 1.89
CA LEU A 270 16.25 -9.28 0.97
C LEU A 270 17.04 -9.37 -0.34
N ILE A 271 17.49 -8.23 -0.87
CA ILE A 271 18.37 -8.18 -2.05
C ILE A 271 19.72 -8.82 -1.73
N ALA A 272 20.31 -8.50 -0.58
CA ALA A 272 21.61 -9.05 -0.16
C ALA A 272 21.59 -10.59 0.03
N ILE A 273 20.45 -11.15 0.45
CA ILE A 273 20.27 -12.60 0.62
C ILE A 273 19.94 -13.30 -0.73
N GLY A 274 19.85 -12.55 -1.83
CA GLY A 274 19.55 -13.11 -3.16
C GLY A 274 18.12 -13.64 -3.30
N ARG A 275 17.21 -13.21 -2.40
CA ARG A 275 15.81 -13.65 -2.40
C ARG A 275 14.88 -12.72 -3.17
N ARG A 276 15.41 -11.65 -3.77
CA ARG A 276 14.61 -10.65 -4.46
C ARG A 276 15.42 -9.87 -5.49
N ASP A 277 14.81 -9.67 -6.66
CA ASP A 277 15.35 -8.80 -7.70
C ASP A 277 15.22 -7.33 -7.30
N TRP A 278 16.14 -6.50 -7.81
CA TRP A 278 16.17 -5.06 -7.55
C TRP A 278 14.88 -4.32 -7.97
N SER A 279 14.06 -4.91 -8.83
CA SER A 279 12.81 -4.34 -9.36
C SER A 279 11.53 -4.81 -8.66
N ALA A 280 11.61 -5.80 -7.76
CA ALA A 280 10.41 -6.44 -7.23
C ALA A 280 9.66 -5.55 -6.23
N ARG A 281 8.38 -5.25 -6.55
CA ARG A 281 7.48 -4.39 -5.78
C ARG A 281 7.35 -4.85 -4.32
N LEU A 282 7.58 -3.97 -3.35
CA LEU A 282 7.36 -4.26 -1.93
C LEU A 282 6.03 -3.63 -1.46
N PRO A 283 5.16 -4.38 -0.77
CA PRO A 283 3.97 -3.82 -0.15
C PRO A 283 4.41 -2.88 0.97
N TYR A 284 3.95 -1.62 0.93
CA TYR A 284 4.42 -0.58 1.85
C TYR A 284 3.55 -0.46 3.12
N GLY A 285 2.28 -0.88 3.03
CA GLY A 285 1.32 -0.87 4.14
C GLY A 285 1.81 -1.58 5.41
N PRO A 286 2.48 -2.75 5.34
CA PRO A 286 3.08 -3.41 6.50
C PRO A 286 4.10 -2.55 7.24
N TYR A 287 4.94 -1.80 6.52
CA TYR A 287 5.96 -0.96 7.14
C TYR A 287 5.33 0.28 7.79
N ILE A 288 4.33 0.88 7.14
CA ILE A 288 3.52 1.95 7.74
C ILE A 288 2.86 1.45 9.02
N SER A 289 2.22 0.28 8.96
CA SER A 289 1.51 -0.31 10.11
C SER A 289 2.46 -0.55 11.28
N LEU A 290 3.64 -1.12 11.02
CA LEU A 290 4.64 -1.34 12.06
C LEU A 290 5.13 -0.02 12.67
N ALA A 291 5.38 1.00 11.86
CA ALA A 291 5.80 2.31 12.34
C ALA A 291 4.71 2.98 13.20
N ALA A 292 3.43 2.85 12.81
CA ALA A 292 2.30 3.34 13.61
C ALA A 292 2.18 2.60 14.94
N VAL A 293 2.38 1.27 14.96
CA VAL A 293 2.41 0.48 16.21
C VAL A 293 3.52 0.99 17.13
N ILE A 294 4.72 1.22 16.60
CA ILE A 294 5.84 1.77 17.37
C ILE A 294 5.45 3.13 17.96
N TRP A 295 4.84 4.00 17.17
CA TRP A 295 4.36 5.29 17.69
C TRP A 295 3.34 5.12 18.82
N ILE A 296 2.31 4.28 18.63
CA ILE A 296 1.24 4.09 19.61
C ILE A 296 1.80 3.73 20.99
N PHE A 297 2.72 2.77 21.06
CA PHE A 297 3.27 2.30 22.34
C PHE A 297 4.43 3.15 22.87
N PHE A 298 5.21 3.77 21.99
CA PHE A 298 6.45 4.46 22.37
C PHE A 298 6.40 5.98 22.14
N ARG A 299 5.23 6.59 21.91
CA ARG A 299 5.11 8.04 21.65
C ARG A 299 5.80 8.90 22.71
N LYS A 300 5.66 8.57 24.00
CA LYS A 300 6.25 9.36 25.10
C LYS A 300 7.78 9.42 25.03
N PRO A 301 8.52 8.29 25.01
CA PRO A 301 9.98 8.32 24.86
C PRO A 301 10.44 8.84 23.50
N ILE A 302 9.69 8.59 22.42
CA ILE A 302 10.03 9.12 21.09
C ILE A 302 9.96 10.65 21.09
N LEU A 303 8.86 11.23 21.58
CA LEU A 303 8.69 12.67 21.68
C LEU A 303 9.76 13.29 22.57
N ALA A 304 10.09 12.68 23.70
CA ALA A 304 11.17 13.14 24.58
C ALA A 304 12.56 13.13 23.90
N THR A 305 12.76 12.30 22.87
CA THR A 305 14.03 12.24 22.13
C THR A 305 14.04 13.16 20.90
N TRP A 306 12.88 13.32 20.25
CA TRP A 306 12.72 14.11 19.01
C TRP A 306 12.50 15.59 19.27
N LEU A 307 11.71 15.88 20.29
CA LEU A 307 11.46 17.19 20.84
C LEU A 307 11.91 17.10 22.29
N PRO A 308 13.23 16.97 22.55
CA PRO A 308 13.70 17.10 23.90
C PRO A 308 13.11 18.41 24.44
N PRO A 309 12.48 18.38 25.62
CA PRO A 309 12.19 19.62 26.30
C PRO A 309 13.55 20.23 26.61
N GLU A 310 14.12 20.97 25.67
CA GLU A 310 15.36 21.70 25.90
C GLU A 310 15.05 22.77 26.95
N LEU A 311 15.82 22.70 28.04
CA LEU A 311 16.36 23.82 28.84
C LEU A 311 15.39 24.92 29.31
#